data_AF-A0A937P328-F1
#
_entry.id   AF-A0A937P328-F1
#
_cell.length_a   1.000
_cell.length_b   1.000
_cell.length_c   1.000
_cell.angle_alpha   90.00
_cell.angle_beta   90.00
_cell.angle_gamma   90.00
#
_symmetry.space_group_name_H-M   'P 1'
#
loop_
_entity.id
_entity.type
_entity.pdbx_description
1 polymer ?
#
loop_
_entity_poly.entity_id
_entity_poly.type
_entity_poly.pdbx_seq_one_letter_code
_entity_poly.pdbx_strand_id
1 'polypeptide(L)'
;MNESDYSRLIDYGRKIKYAVMDQYEIKHPFEKDLSFLYGTIFTGKAFNPKNHSRNVCIFAKGEVDRSATGSGVSARAALHYAKNELIKGKKITIESILGTTMDGEVVETTEFGPHKAVIPEVTGTAFITGQNEFYFDPDDPLKNGFIFR
;
A
#
# COMPACT_ATOMS: atom_id res chain seq x y z
N MET A 1 10.31 12.62 -0.08
CA MET A 1 9.74 11.38 -0.63
C MET A 1 9.90 11.37 -2.15
N ASN A 2 11.12 11.17 -2.60
CA ASN A 2 11.45 10.92 -4.00
C ASN A 2 12.42 9.73 -4.05
N GLU A 3 12.91 9.40 -5.23
CA GLU A 3 13.79 8.25 -5.44
C GLU A 3 15.10 8.33 -4.64
N SER A 4 15.64 9.53 -4.39
CA SER A 4 16.87 9.68 -3.59
C SER A 4 16.67 9.37 -2.10
N ASP A 5 15.42 9.30 -1.63
CA ASP A 5 15.09 8.90 -0.26
C ASP A 5 14.93 7.37 -0.09
N TYR A 6 15.07 6.57 -1.16
CA TYR A 6 14.68 5.16 -1.21
C TYR A 6 15.17 4.31 -0.02
N SER A 7 16.48 4.31 0.25
CA SER A 7 17.07 3.52 1.34
C SER A 7 16.58 3.98 2.72
N ARG A 8 16.39 5.30 2.90
CA ARG A 8 15.87 5.87 4.15
C ARG A 8 14.40 5.48 4.36
N LEU A 9 13.58 5.51 3.31
CA LEU A 9 12.18 5.10 3.38
C LEU A 9 12.09 3.63 3.81
N ILE A 10 12.91 2.75 3.26
CA ILE A 10 12.96 1.34 3.66
C ILE A 10 13.36 1.20 5.13
N ASP A 11 14.45 1.85 5.56
CA ASP A 11 14.95 1.75 6.93
C ASP A 11 13.90 2.22 7.94
N TYR A 12 13.39 3.44 7.76
CA TYR A 12 12.39 4.00 8.67
C TYR A 12 11.05 3.27 8.59
N GLY A 13 10.62 2.83 7.40
CA GLY A 13 9.38 2.08 7.24
C GLY A 13 9.42 0.75 8.01
N ARG A 14 10.55 0.04 7.96
CA ARG A 14 10.75 -1.17 8.78
C ARG A 14 10.76 -0.86 10.27
N LYS A 15 11.50 0.17 10.69
CA LYS A 15 11.58 0.57 12.11
C LYS A 15 10.20 0.93 12.66
N ILE A 16 9.41 1.71 11.92
CA ILE A 16 8.05 2.08 12.29
C ILE A 16 7.16 0.84 12.36
N LYS A 17 7.16 -0.02 11.34
CA LYS A 17 6.36 -1.25 11.31
C LYS A 17 6.62 -2.11 12.56
N TYR A 18 7.88 -2.40 12.88
CA TYR A 18 8.22 -3.25 14.01
C TYR A 18 7.91 -2.57 15.35
N ALA A 19 8.16 -1.27 15.49
CA ALA A 19 7.80 -0.53 16.69
C ALA A 19 6.28 -0.55 16.94
N VAL A 20 5.46 -0.40 15.89
CA VAL A 20 3.99 -0.49 16.02
C VAL A 20 3.55 -1.90 16.39
N MET A 21 4.11 -2.94 15.75
CA MET A 21 3.77 -4.33 16.04
C MET A 21 4.16 -4.77 17.46
N ASP A 22 5.23 -4.20 18.02
CA ASP A 22 5.67 -4.47 19.39
C ASP A 22 4.77 -3.80 20.44
N GLN A 23 4.20 -2.64 20.12
CA GLN A 23 3.43 -1.82 21.06
C GLN A 23 1.91 -2.02 20.96
N TYR A 24 1.40 -2.46 19.81
CA TYR A 24 -0.03 -2.56 19.53
C TYR A 24 -0.41 -3.91 18.96
N GLU A 25 -1.48 -4.48 19.51
CA GLU A 25 -2.14 -5.64 18.93
C GLU A 25 -3.05 -5.21 17.77
N ILE A 26 -2.83 -5.77 16.59
CA ILE A 26 -3.63 -5.49 15.39
C ILE A 26 -4.48 -6.72 15.09
N LYS A 27 -5.80 -6.60 15.32
CA LYS A 27 -6.76 -7.69 15.12
C LYS A 27 -7.67 -7.39 13.94
N HIS A 28 -7.78 -8.35 13.02
CA HIS A 28 -8.88 -8.38 12.07
C HIS A 28 -10.12 -8.96 12.77
N PRO A 29 -11.32 -8.36 12.62
CA PRO A 29 -12.50 -8.72 13.43
C PRO A 29 -12.94 -10.18 13.34
N PHE A 30 -12.62 -10.86 12.24
CA PHE A 30 -13.10 -12.22 11.94
C PHE A 30 -12.02 -13.23 11.59
N GLU A 31 -10.79 -12.80 11.27
CA GLU A 31 -9.78 -13.68 10.65
C GLU A 31 -8.41 -13.50 11.33
N LYS A 32 -7.97 -14.53 12.04
CA LYS A 32 -6.70 -14.47 12.78
C LYS A 32 -5.50 -14.30 11.83
N ASP A 33 -5.53 -14.92 10.66
CA ASP A 33 -4.43 -14.87 9.68
C ASP A 33 -4.25 -13.48 9.05
N LEU A 34 -5.28 -12.62 9.12
CA LEU A 34 -5.23 -11.22 8.68
C LEU A 34 -4.86 -10.24 9.82
N SER A 35 -4.63 -10.75 11.03
CA SER A 35 -4.35 -9.94 12.23
C SER A 35 -2.87 -9.58 12.35
N PHE A 36 -2.38 -8.80 11.39
CA PHE A 36 -1.00 -8.31 11.36
C PHE A 36 -0.87 -6.97 10.65
N LEU A 37 0.24 -6.25 10.89
CA LEU A 37 0.56 -5.04 10.13
C LEU A 37 1.23 -5.39 8.80
N TYR A 38 0.55 -5.14 7.68
CA TYR A 38 1.11 -5.40 6.35
C TYR A 38 2.38 -4.58 6.08
N GLY A 39 2.32 -3.26 6.31
CA GLY A 39 3.39 -2.34 6.00
C GLY A 39 3.17 -0.93 6.56
N THR A 40 4.10 -0.05 6.27
CA THR A 40 4.05 1.38 6.60
C THR A 40 3.91 2.17 5.31
N ILE A 41 2.90 3.03 5.25
CA ILE A 41 2.70 3.95 4.11
C ILE A 41 3.15 5.34 4.54
N PHE A 42 4.19 5.86 3.90
CA PHE A 42 4.55 7.27 4.00
C PHE A 42 3.66 8.09 3.08
N THR A 43 3.11 9.18 3.62
CA THR A 43 2.25 10.10 2.87
C THR A 43 2.84 11.50 2.81
N GLY A 44 2.54 12.25 1.74
CA GLY A 44 2.97 13.64 1.62
C GLY A 44 2.46 14.31 0.36
N LYS A 45 3.03 15.49 0.06
CA LYS A 45 2.63 16.30 -1.10
C LYS A 45 2.91 15.54 -2.40
N ALA A 46 1.96 15.61 -3.33
CA ALA A 46 2.13 15.14 -4.69
C ALA A 46 3.17 15.99 -5.44
N PHE A 47 3.78 15.43 -6.50
CA PHE A 47 4.62 16.19 -7.43
C PHE A 47 3.74 17.02 -8.34
N ASN A 48 2.68 16.44 -8.89
CA ASN A 48 1.67 17.20 -9.60
C ASN A 48 0.71 17.82 -8.58
N PRO A 49 0.65 19.16 -8.46
CA PRO A 49 -0.22 19.82 -7.49
C PRO A 49 -1.71 19.61 -7.77
N LYS A 50 -2.09 19.05 -8.93
CA LYS A 50 -3.47 18.63 -9.23
C LYS A 50 -3.88 17.33 -8.52
N ASN A 51 -2.91 16.52 -8.10
CA ASN A 51 -3.15 15.27 -7.41
C ASN A 51 -3.25 15.51 -5.90
N HIS A 52 -4.02 14.67 -5.21
CA HIS A 52 -4.34 14.86 -3.80
C HIS A 52 -3.12 14.70 -2.90
N SER A 53 -2.38 13.59 -3.06
CA SER A 53 -1.22 13.27 -2.23
C SER A 53 -0.34 12.22 -2.91
N ARG A 54 0.78 11.87 -2.27
CA ARG A 54 1.62 10.72 -2.61
C ARG A 54 1.60 9.68 -1.49
N ASN A 55 1.69 8.41 -1.89
CA ASN A 55 1.99 7.27 -1.03
C ASN A 55 3.33 6.61 -1.42
N VAL A 56 4.06 6.13 -0.41
CA VAL A 56 5.12 5.12 -0.58
C VAL A 56 4.94 4.04 0.47
N CYS A 57 4.59 2.82 0.03
CA CYS A 57 4.39 1.68 0.93
C CYS A 57 5.67 0.87 1.09
N ILE A 58 6.09 0.69 2.34
CA ILE A 58 7.15 -0.22 2.75
C ILE A 58 6.50 -1.44 3.40
N PHE A 59 6.63 -2.61 2.79
CA PHE A 59 5.91 -3.82 3.20
C PHE A 59 6.82 -5.05 3.25
N ALA A 60 6.26 -6.19 3.66
CA ALA A 60 6.99 -7.45 3.81
C ALA A 60 8.28 -7.26 4.65
N LYS A 61 9.42 -7.72 4.13
CA LYS A 61 10.75 -7.55 4.75
C LYS A 61 11.44 -6.25 4.31
N GLY A 62 10.63 -5.23 4.00
CA GLY A 62 10.95 -3.85 3.62
C GLY A 62 11.03 -3.61 2.10
N GLU A 63 10.31 -4.40 1.32
CA GLU A 63 10.03 -4.11 -0.08
C GLU A 63 9.31 -2.76 -0.24
N VAL A 64 9.48 -2.15 -1.41
CA VAL A 64 8.86 -0.87 -1.76
C VAL A 64 7.86 -1.10 -2.88
N ASP A 65 6.64 -0.65 -2.68
CA ASP A 65 5.64 -0.63 -3.73
C ASP A 65 5.93 0.53 -4.69
N ARG A 66 5.99 0.24 -5.99
CA ARG A 66 6.23 1.23 -7.05
C ARG A 66 4.92 1.88 -7.52
N SER A 67 3.78 1.30 -7.16
CA SER A 67 2.46 1.87 -7.35
C SER A 67 2.06 2.76 -6.16
N ALA A 68 0.87 3.37 -6.22
CA ALA A 68 0.31 4.11 -5.09
C ALA A 68 -0.24 3.20 -3.97
N THR A 69 -0.14 1.87 -4.16
CA THR A 69 -0.59 0.79 -3.29
C THR A 69 -2.11 0.73 -3.16
N GLY A 70 -2.77 -0.11 -3.96
CA GLY A 70 -4.24 -0.16 -4.03
C GLY A 70 -4.93 -0.32 -2.68
N SER A 71 -4.54 -1.31 -1.87
CA SER A 71 -5.07 -1.45 -0.50
C SER A 71 -4.75 -0.26 0.41
N GLY A 72 -3.62 0.41 0.16
CA GLY A 72 -3.25 1.67 0.80
C GLY A 72 -4.17 2.82 0.39
N VAL A 73 -4.52 2.94 -0.89
CA VAL A 73 -5.51 3.91 -1.40
C VAL A 73 -6.88 3.64 -0.77
N SER A 74 -7.31 2.38 -0.67
CA SER A 74 -8.53 1.98 0.04
C SER A 74 -8.53 2.42 1.51
N ALA A 75 -7.46 2.13 2.25
CA ALA A 75 -7.31 2.55 3.65
C ALA A 75 -7.28 4.08 3.78
N ARG A 76 -6.66 4.79 2.84
CA ARG A 76 -6.63 6.26 2.80
C ARG A 76 -8.02 6.85 2.54
N ALA A 77 -8.79 6.28 1.62
CA ALA A 77 -10.17 6.69 1.37
C ALA A 77 -11.04 6.53 2.64
N ALA A 78 -10.91 5.41 3.35
CA ALA A 78 -11.59 5.19 4.63
C ALA A 78 -11.20 6.23 5.69
N LEU A 79 -9.91 6.52 5.84
CA LEU A 79 -9.40 7.51 6.80
C LEU A 79 -9.87 8.93 6.48
N HIS A 80 -9.83 9.34 5.20
CA HIS A 80 -10.31 10.66 4.79
C HIS A 80 -11.82 10.80 4.95
N TYR A 81 -12.59 9.75 4.63
CA TYR A 81 -14.03 9.75 4.85
C TYR A 81 -14.37 9.87 6.34
N ALA A 82 -13.71 9.10 7.21
CA ALA A 82 -13.90 9.19 8.66
C ALA A 82 -13.56 10.59 9.23
N LYS A 83 -12.69 11.35 8.57
CA LYS A 83 -12.32 12.73 8.92
C LYS A 83 -13.17 13.81 8.21
N ASN A 84 -14.14 13.43 7.39
CA ASN A 84 -14.91 14.33 6.51
C ASN A 84 -14.04 15.10 5.49
N GLU A 85 -12.87 14.57 5.16
CA GLU A 85 -11.93 15.13 4.16
C GLU A 85 -12.21 14.58 2.74
N LEU A 86 -12.95 13.48 2.63
CA LEU A 86 -13.41 12.89 1.38
C LEU A 86 -14.92 12.68 1.42
N ILE A 87 -15.62 13.20 0.42
CA ILE A 87 -17.07 13.03 0.27
C ILE A 87 -17.35 11.75 -0.50
N LYS A 88 -18.36 10.98 -0.09
CA LYS A 88 -18.84 9.80 -0.83
C LYS A 88 -19.14 10.18 -2.29
N GLY A 89 -18.73 9.35 -3.24
CA GLY A 89 -18.91 9.62 -4.68
C GLY A 89 -17.88 10.59 -5.29
N LYS A 90 -16.86 11.03 -4.53
CA LYS A 90 -15.77 11.88 -5.02
C LYS A 90 -14.46 11.10 -5.06
N LYS A 91 -13.71 11.33 -6.14
CA LYS A 91 -12.39 10.72 -6.38
C LYS A 91 -11.27 11.59 -5.82
N ILE A 92 -10.26 10.94 -5.28
CA ILE A 92 -8.94 11.51 -5.01
C ILE A 92 -7.88 10.73 -5.78
N THR A 93 -6.98 11.45 -6.45
CA THR A 93 -5.87 10.84 -7.18
C THR A 93 -4.63 10.83 -6.29
N ILE A 94 -4.08 9.64 -6.05
CA ILE A 94 -2.88 9.42 -5.23
C ILE A 94 -1.71 9.00 -6.12
N GLU A 95 -0.58 9.67 -5.96
CA GLU A 95 0.67 9.34 -6.65
C GLU A 95 1.50 8.28 -5.91
N SER A 96 2.30 7.54 -6.66
CA SER A 96 3.37 6.68 -6.17
C SER A 96 4.70 7.44 -6.05
N ILE A 97 5.75 6.73 -5.60
CA ILE A 97 7.13 7.25 -5.63
C ILE A 97 7.63 7.55 -7.05
N LEU A 98 7.12 6.86 -8.06
CA LEU A 98 7.47 7.03 -9.47
C LEU A 98 6.56 8.03 -10.21
N GLY A 99 5.60 8.64 -9.52
CA GLY A 99 4.63 9.56 -10.12
C GLY A 99 3.48 8.89 -10.88
N THR A 100 3.40 7.55 -10.89
CA THR A 100 2.20 6.82 -11.37
C THR A 100 1.03 7.05 -10.42
N THR A 101 -0.20 6.93 -10.91
CA THR A 101 -1.40 7.28 -10.12
C THR A 101 -2.39 6.12 -9.97
N MET A 102 -3.13 6.18 -8.88
CA MET A 102 -4.38 5.45 -8.69
C MET A 102 -5.43 6.41 -8.13
N ASP A 103 -6.68 6.26 -8.57
CA ASP A 103 -7.80 6.98 -8.00
C ASP A 103 -8.44 6.16 -6.89
N GLY A 104 -8.81 6.82 -5.80
CA GLY A 104 -9.58 6.25 -4.70
C GLY A 104 -10.91 6.98 -4.53
N GLU A 105 -11.98 6.23 -4.32
CA GLU A 105 -13.33 6.74 -4.07
C GLU A 105 -13.99 5.95 -2.95
N VAL A 106 -14.87 6.59 -2.17
CA VAL A 106 -15.82 5.89 -1.30
C VAL A 106 -17.15 5.77 -2.04
N VAL A 107 -17.49 4.54 -2.46
CA VAL A 107 -18.72 4.26 -3.21
C VAL A 107 -19.89 3.91 -2.29
N GLU A 108 -19.61 3.32 -1.12
CA GLU A 108 -20.61 2.96 -0.12
C GLU A 108 -20.05 3.05 1.31
N THR A 109 -20.94 3.17 2.28
CA THR A 109 -20.66 3.10 3.72
C THR A 109 -21.35 1.89 4.29
N THR A 110 -20.69 1.17 5.19
CA THR A 110 -21.24 -0.04 5.80
C THR A 110 -20.70 -0.22 7.22
N GLU A 111 -21.00 -1.34 7.84
CA GLU A 111 -20.37 -1.79 9.09
C GLU A 111 -19.59 -3.09 8.81
N PHE A 112 -18.45 -3.26 9.49
CA PHE A 112 -17.65 -4.47 9.41
C PHE A 112 -17.23 -4.90 10.81
N GLY A 113 -17.96 -5.87 11.37
CA GLY A 113 -17.87 -6.19 12.79
C GLY A 113 -18.27 -4.97 13.63
N PRO A 114 -17.47 -4.57 14.64
CA PRO A 114 -17.79 -3.42 15.49
C PRO A 114 -17.41 -2.06 14.86
N HIS A 115 -16.91 -2.04 13.62
CA HIS A 115 -16.36 -0.84 13.01
C HIS A 115 -17.29 -0.26 11.94
N LYS A 116 -17.42 1.07 11.93
CA LYS A 116 -17.92 1.80 10.75
C LYS A 116 -16.88 1.65 9.63
N ALA A 117 -17.36 1.30 8.45
CA ALA A 117 -16.54 0.96 7.30
C ALA A 117 -17.04 1.65 6.03
N VAL A 118 -16.21 1.58 4.99
CA VAL A 118 -16.54 2.02 3.64
C VAL A 118 -16.28 0.88 2.66
N ILE A 119 -16.97 0.92 1.52
CA ILE A 119 -16.58 0.17 0.33
C ILE A 119 -15.80 1.14 -0.55
N PRO A 120 -14.47 1.00 -0.66
CA PRO A 120 -13.66 1.84 -1.51
C PRO A 120 -13.55 1.26 -2.92
N GLU A 121 -13.62 2.11 -3.94
CA GLU A 121 -13.22 1.77 -5.31
C GLU A 121 -11.81 2.31 -5.56
N VAL A 122 -10.96 1.48 -6.18
CA VAL A 122 -9.61 1.87 -6.60
C VAL A 122 -9.48 1.64 -8.10
N THR A 123 -9.13 2.69 -8.83
CA THR A 123 -8.90 2.62 -10.28
C THR A 123 -7.43 2.87 -10.59
N GLY A 124 -6.87 2.04 -11.47
CA GLY A 124 -5.52 2.19 -11.99
C GLY A 124 -5.38 1.47 -13.33
N THR A 125 -4.18 1.54 -13.91
CA THR A 125 -3.90 0.92 -15.22
C THR A 125 -2.77 -0.10 -15.10
N ALA A 126 -2.89 -1.19 -15.85
CA ALA A 126 -1.84 -2.19 -16.01
C ALA A 126 -1.56 -2.42 -17.50
N PHE A 127 -0.36 -2.90 -17.81
CA PHE A 127 0.09 -3.15 -19.17
C PHE A 127 0.71 -4.55 -19.27
N ILE A 128 0.50 -5.24 -20.39
CA ILE A 128 1.16 -6.53 -20.67
C ILE A 128 2.66 -6.25 -20.83
N THR A 129 3.50 -6.94 -20.05
CA THR A 129 4.97 -6.78 -20.08
C THR A 129 5.70 -7.94 -20.75
N GLY A 130 5.03 -9.09 -20.92
CA GLY A 130 5.61 -10.24 -21.60
C GLY A 130 4.84 -11.53 -21.32
N GLN A 131 5.26 -12.60 -22.01
CA GLN A 131 4.86 -13.98 -21.76
C GLN A 131 6.14 -14.75 -21.44
N ASN A 132 6.18 -15.42 -20.29
CA ASN A 132 7.39 -16.04 -19.76
C ASN A 132 7.18 -17.53 -19.54
N GLU A 133 8.22 -18.34 -19.80
CA GLU A 133 8.31 -19.75 -19.42
C GLU A 133 9.56 -19.94 -18.55
N PHE A 134 9.37 -20.41 -17.31
CA PHE A 134 10.45 -20.59 -16.34
C PHE A 134 10.78 -22.08 -16.18
N TYR A 135 12.07 -22.41 -16.25
CA TYR A 135 12.58 -23.77 -16.08
C TYR A 135 13.47 -23.82 -14.83
N PHE A 136 13.36 -24.89 -14.04
CA PHE A 136 14.12 -25.09 -12.81
C PHE A 136 14.76 -26.47 -12.83
N ASP A 137 16.08 -26.51 -12.97
CA ASP A 137 16.84 -27.76 -12.94
C ASP A 137 16.87 -28.33 -11.50
N PRO A 138 16.53 -29.62 -11.29
CA PRO A 138 16.66 -30.26 -9.99
C PRO A 138 18.07 -30.17 -9.37
N ASP A 139 19.11 -30.11 -10.21
CA ASP A 139 20.52 -30.07 -9.79
C ASP A 139 21.07 -28.64 -9.62
N ASP A 140 20.30 -27.60 -9.97
CA ASP A 140 20.70 -26.21 -9.74
C ASP A 140 20.68 -25.88 -8.23
N PRO A 141 21.83 -25.54 -7.61
CA PRO A 141 21.90 -25.21 -6.18
C PRO A 141 21.15 -23.91 -5.84
N LEU A 142 20.82 -23.07 -6.82
CA LEU A 142 20.12 -21.80 -6.66
C LEU A 142 18.69 -21.82 -7.21
N LYS A 143 18.11 -23.00 -7.48
CA LYS A 143 16.75 -23.16 -8.04
C LYS A 143 15.62 -22.48 -7.23
N ASN A 144 15.86 -22.24 -5.93
CA ASN A 144 14.91 -21.55 -5.05
C ASN A 144 15.14 -20.04 -4.97
N GLY A 145 16.11 -19.50 -5.72
CA GLY A 145 16.50 -18.10 -5.69
C GLY A 145 17.31 -17.71 -4.45
N PHE A 146 17.67 -16.43 -4.40
CA PHE A 146 18.37 -15.77 -3.30
C PHE A 146 17.98 -14.29 -3.29
N ILE A 147 18.30 -13.58 -2.20
CA ILE A 147 17.99 -12.15 -2.08
C ILE A 147 19.14 -11.41 -1.40
N PHE A 148 19.55 -10.30 -2.03
CA PHE A 148 20.39 -9.26 -1.44
C PHE A 148 19.63 -7.93 -1.58
N ARG A 149 19.45 -7.19 -0.49
CA ARG A 149 18.82 -5.87 -0.51
C ARG A 149 19.21 -5.02 0.69
#